data_AF-A0A350CYJ8-F1
#
_entry.id   AF-A0A350CYJ8-F1
#
_cell.length_a   1.000
_cell.length_b   1.000
_cell.length_c   1.000
_cell.angle_alpha   90.00
_cell.angle_beta   90.00
_cell.angle_gamma   90.00
#
_symmetry.space_group_name_H-M   'P 1'
#
loop_
_entity.id
_entity.type
_entity.pdbx_description
1 polymer ?
#
loop_
_entity_poly.entity_id
_entity_poly.type
_entity_poly.pdbx_seq_one_letter_code
_entity_poly.pdbx_strand_id
1 'polypeptide(L)'
;MPNATATQVKKSNNPFDIFITGLRKGFNVAINNLMPNVLMAFVLAYILDLFGVMSFLGKVCGPVMSIFDLPGQAITVLCATWLSCGAGVGVAASLLASGTLNAHDITILSPALLLMASQIQYMGRLLGVADVPKKYWPMLMFNSILMASIGMLIMRFIV
;
A
#
# COMPACT_ATOMS: atom_id res chain seq x y z
N MET A 1 -19.79 -12.61 38.88
CA MET A 1 -18.51 -13.37 38.96
C MET A 1 -18.81 -14.77 38.42
N PRO A 2 -18.06 -15.30 37.44
CA PRO A 2 -16.61 -15.54 37.60
C PRO A 2 -15.72 -15.10 36.41
N ASN A 3 -14.51 -14.65 36.79
CA ASN A 3 -13.21 -14.63 36.11
C ASN A 3 -13.13 -14.84 34.58
N ALA A 4 -13.01 -13.73 33.85
CA ALA A 4 -12.12 -13.69 32.69
C ALA A 4 -10.70 -13.53 33.22
N THR A 5 -9.97 -14.63 33.31
CA THR A 5 -8.54 -14.66 33.59
C THR A 5 -7.84 -13.84 32.50
N ALA A 6 -7.57 -12.57 32.79
CA ALA A 6 -6.57 -11.81 32.06
C ALA A 6 -5.25 -12.56 32.27
N THR A 7 -4.84 -13.31 31.26
CA THR A 7 -3.53 -13.96 31.23
C THR A 7 -2.48 -12.86 31.32
N GLN A 8 -2.05 -12.56 32.55
CA GLN A 8 -0.98 -11.63 32.88
C GLN A 8 0.27 -12.13 32.16
N VAL A 9 0.54 -11.57 30.99
CA VAL A 9 1.79 -11.80 30.25
C VAL A 9 2.91 -11.36 31.18
N LYS A 10 3.67 -12.32 31.67
CA LYS A 10 4.83 -12.15 32.54
C LYS A 10 5.72 -11.07 31.92
N LYS A 11 5.67 -9.85 32.47
CA LYS A 11 6.47 -8.70 32.02
C LYS A 11 7.92 -9.00 32.38
N SER A 12 8.67 -9.62 31.46
CA SER A 12 10.10 -9.76 31.62
C SER A 12 10.70 -8.36 31.66
N ASN A 13 11.44 -8.05 32.71
CA ASN A 13 12.16 -6.78 32.87
C ASN A 13 13.45 -6.73 32.04
N ASN A 14 13.76 -7.79 31.26
CA ASN A 14 14.96 -7.84 30.45
C ASN A 14 14.68 -7.35 29.02
N PRO A 15 15.37 -6.31 28.52
CA PRO A 15 15.18 -5.78 27.17
C PRO A 15 15.39 -6.82 26.05
N PHE A 16 16.25 -7.83 26.26
CA PHE A 16 16.45 -8.90 25.26
C PHE A 16 15.24 -9.82 25.13
N ASP A 17 14.58 -10.16 26.24
CA ASP A 17 13.36 -11.00 26.21
C ASP A 17 12.20 -10.25 25.55
N ILE A 18 12.08 -8.93 25.80
CA ILE A 18 11.10 -8.08 25.15
C ILE A 18 11.35 -8.06 23.64
N PHE A 19 12.62 -7.94 23.21
CA PHE A 19 13.00 -7.99 21.79
C PHE A 19 12.66 -9.33 21.15
N ILE A 20 13.07 -10.46 21.75
CA ILE A 20 12.78 -11.81 21.24
C ILE A 20 11.27 -12.07 21.17
N THR A 21 10.52 -11.62 22.19
CA THR A 21 9.06 -11.73 22.21
C THR A 21 8.42 -10.89 21.11
N GLY A 22 8.93 -9.66 20.90
CA GLY A 22 8.53 -8.78 19.80
C GLY A 22 8.79 -9.41 18.43
N LEU A 23 9.98 -9.98 18.22
CA LEU A 23 10.33 -10.68 16.98
C LEU A 23 9.40 -11.86 16.70
N ARG A 24 9.15 -12.72 17.70
CA ARG A 24 8.25 -13.87 17.54
C ARG A 24 6.84 -13.44 17.21
N LYS A 25 6.34 -12.38 17.86
CA LYS A 25 5.02 -11.81 17.57
C LYS A 25 4.96 -11.20 16.17
N GLY A 26 5.98 -10.44 15.78
CA GLY A 26 6.11 -9.87 14.44
C GLY A 26 6.13 -10.94 13.34
N PHE A 27 6.94 -11.99 13.52
CA PHE A 27 7.02 -13.12 12.60
C PHE A 27 5.67 -13.85 12.47
N ASN A 28 4.99 -14.08 13.61
CA ASN A 28 3.67 -14.72 13.60
C ASN A 28 2.61 -13.89 12.86
N VAL A 29 2.62 -12.56 13.03
CA VAL A 29 1.73 -11.65 12.29
C VAL A 29 2.09 -11.62 10.80
N ALA A 30 3.38 -11.65 10.48
CA ALA A 30 3.87 -11.65 9.10
C ALA A 30 3.40 -12.89 8.34
N ILE A 31 3.65 -14.09 8.87
CA ILE A 31 3.32 -15.36 8.22
C ILE A 31 1.79 -15.56 8.12
N ASN A 32 1.05 -15.35 9.21
CA ASN A 32 -0.36 -15.75 9.24
C ASN A 32 -1.30 -14.73 8.60
N ASN A 33 -0.95 -13.44 8.63
CA ASN A 33 -1.88 -12.40 8.22
C ASN A 33 -1.32 -11.43 7.18
N LEU A 34 -0.02 -11.12 7.19
CA LEU A 34 0.54 -10.16 6.22
C LEU A 34 0.82 -10.83 4.88
N MET A 35 1.58 -11.92 4.89
CA MET A 35 2.05 -12.59 3.69
C MET A 35 0.90 -13.11 2.81
N PRO A 36 -0.11 -13.84 3.32
CA PRO A 36 -1.18 -14.36 2.47
C PRO A 36 -2.03 -13.25 1.87
N ASN A 37 -2.30 -12.19 2.63
CA ASN A 37 -3.15 -11.08 2.19
C ASN A 37 -2.45 -10.19 1.16
N VAL A 38 -1.17 -9.86 1.38
CA VAL A 38 -0.38 -9.09 0.41
C VAL A 38 -0.20 -9.87 -0.88
N LEU A 39 0.06 -11.19 -0.79
CA LEU A 39 0.23 -12.06 -1.95
C LEU A 39 -1.07 -12.25 -2.73
N MET A 40 -2.21 -12.43 -2.05
CA MET A 40 -3.53 -12.50 -2.68
C MET A 40 -3.84 -11.22 -3.46
N ALA A 41 -3.66 -10.06 -2.85
CA ALA A 41 -3.90 -8.78 -3.50
C ALA A 41 -2.91 -8.51 -4.65
N PHE A 42 -1.66 -8.96 -4.52
CA PHE A 42 -0.68 -8.90 -5.60
C PHE A 42 -1.12 -9.73 -6.81
N VAL A 43 -1.53 -10.98 -6.59
CA VAL A 43 -2.00 -11.86 -7.66
C VAL A 43 -3.28 -11.31 -8.29
N LEU A 44 -4.22 -10.78 -7.51
CA LEU A 44 -5.43 -10.13 -8.02
C LEU A 44 -5.11 -8.90 -8.87
N ALA A 45 -4.20 -8.03 -8.40
CA ALA A 45 -3.75 -6.87 -9.17
C ALA A 45 -3.09 -7.28 -10.49
N TYR A 46 -2.27 -8.32 -10.47
CA TYR A 46 -1.64 -8.86 -11.67
C TYR A 46 -2.66 -9.46 -12.65
N ILE A 47 -3.68 -10.16 -12.16
CA ILE A 47 -4.77 -10.66 -12.99
C ILE A 47 -5.53 -9.49 -13.63
N LEU A 48 -5.86 -8.44 -12.88
CA LEU A 48 -6.53 -7.25 -13.41
C LEU A 48 -5.68 -6.50 -14.46
N ASP A 49 -4.37 -6.52 -14.30
CA ASP A 49 -3.43 -5.99 -15.29
C ASP A 49 -3.47 -6.81 -16.59
N LEU A 50 -3.44 -8.15 -16.50
CA LEU A 50 -3.58 -9.04 -17.66
C LEU A 50 -4.92 -8.88 -18.38
N PHE A 51 -6.02 -8.61 -17.67
CA PHE A 51 -7.32 -8.29 -18.26
C PHE A 51 -7.36 -6.91 -18.93
N GLY A 52 -6.30 -6.10 -18.82
CA GLY A 52 -6.20 -4.79 -19.45
C GLY A 52 -6.96 -3.68 -18.73
N VAL A 53 -7.50 -3.94 -17.53
CA VAL A 53 -8.22 -2.94 -16.73
C VAL A 53 -7.29 -1.79 -16.34
N MET A 54 -6.06 -2.13 -15.94
CA MET A 54 -5.03 -1.14 -15.62
C MET A 54 -4.68 -0.27 -16.84
N SER A 55 -4.52 -0.88 -18.02
CA SER A 55 -4.23 -0.18 -19.28
C SER A 55 -5.38 0.72 -19.74
N PHE A 56 -6.62 0.28 -19.56
CA PHE A 56 -7.81 1.09 -19.84
C PHE A 56 -7.90 2.30 -18.91
N LEU A 57 -7.66 2.09 -17.61
CA LEU A 57 -7.66 3.15 -16.62
C LEU A 57 -6.53 4.16 -16.86
N GLY A 58 -5.37 3.70 -17.35
CA GLY A 58 -4.26 4.56 -17.81
C GLY A 58 -4.63 5.47 -18.98
N LYS A 59 -5.47 5.01 -19.92
CA LYS A 59 -5.94 5.83 -21.04
C LYS A 59 -6.98 6.87 -20.63
N VAL A 60 -7.94 6.47 -19.78
CA VAL A 60 -9.02 7.36 -19.32
C VAL A 60 -8.50 8.41 -18.33
N CYS A 61 -7.60 8.02 -17.43
CA CYS A 61 -7.01 8.93 -16.44
C CYS A 61 -5.69 9.57 -16.92
N GLY A 62 -5.25 9.30 -18.15
CA GLY A 62 -4.07 9.93 -18.78
C GLY A 62 -4.04 11.48 -18.71
N PRO A 63 -5.18 12.19 -18.87
CA PRO A 63 -5.23 13.66 -18.71
C PRO A 63 -4.97 14.14 -17.28
N VAL A 64 -5.19 13.28 -16.27
CA VAL A 64 -4.92 13.61 -14.87
C VAL A 64 -3.43 13.44 -14.56
N MET A 65 -2.78 12.45 -15.18
CA MET A 65 -1.33 12.24 -15.04
C MET A 65 -0.47 13.29 -15.73
N SER A 66 -0.95 13.88 -16.83
CA SER A 66 -0.22 14.96 -17.49
C SER A 66 -0.04 16.19 -16.57
N ILE A 67 -0.93 16.39 -15.60
CA ILE A 67 -0.80 17.43 -14.57
C ILE A 67 0.44 17.20 -13.69
N PHE A 68 0.89 15.95 -13.55
CA PHE A 68 2.05 15.58 -12.74
C PHE A 68 3.32 15.35 -13.57
N ASP A 69 3.30 15.68 -14.88
CA ASP A 69 4.40 15.39 -15.84
C ASP A 69 4.74 13.90 -15.97
N LEU A 70 3.78 13.03 -15.62
CA LEU A 70 3.99 11.59 -15.62
C LEU A 70 3.43 10.96 -16.90
N PRO A 71 4.09 9.93 -17.46
CA PRO A 71 3.51 9.15 -18.56
C PRO A 71 2.20 8.51 -18.08
N GLY A 72 1.17 8.46 -18.93
CA GLY A 72 -0.15 7.90 -18.56
C GLY A 72 -0.10 6.43 -18.09
N GLN A 73 0.99 5.72 -18.40
CA GLN A 73 1.31 4.39 -17.90
C GLN A 73 1.58 4.36 -16.39
N ALA A 74 1.99 5.46 -15.76
CA ALA A 74 2.20 5.57 -14.31
C ALA A 74 0.94 5.31 -13.48
N ILE A 75 -0.25 5.37 -14.10
CA ILE A 75 -1.53 5.16 -13.39
C ILE A 75 -1.66 3.72 -12.97
N THR A 76 -1.16 2.80 -13.80
CA THR A 76 -1.18 1.36 -13.48
C THR A 76 -0.37 1.10 -12.22
N VAL A 77 0.75 1.81 -12.03
CA VAL A 77 1.55 1.79 -10.80
C VAL A 77 0.73 2.29 -9.61
N LEU A 78 0.07 3.45 -9.71
CA LEU A 78 -0.75 3.98 -8.61
C LEU A 78 -1.92 3.04 -8.27
N CYS A 79 -2.65 2.54 -9.27
CA CYS A 79 -3.77 1.62 -9.09
C CYS A 79 -3.33 0.28 -8.50
N ALA A 80 -2.19 -0.26 -8.95
CA ALA A 80 -1.59 -1.45 -8.37
C ALA A 80 -1.19 -1.20 -6.90
N THR A 81 -0.59 -0.04 -6.60
CA THR A 81 -0.23 0.37 -5.23
C THR A 81 -1.45 0.48 -4.31
N TRP A 82 -2.55 1.00 -4.85
CA TRP A 82 -3.81 1.14 -4.11
C TRP A 82 -4.38 -0.22 -3.70
N LEU A 83 -4.26 -1.23 -4.57
CA LEU A 83 -4.58 -2.62 -4.27
C LEU A 83 -3.56 -3.26 -3.31
N SER A 84 -2.27 -3.02 -3.54
CA SER A 84 -1.15 -3.57 -2.77
C SER A 84 0.15 -2.81 -3.02
N CYS A 85 0.84 -2.38 -1.96
CA CYS A 85 2.16 -1.78 -2.06
C CYS A 85 3.15 -2.62 -2.90
N GLY A 86 3.19 -3.93 -2.65
CA GLY A 86 4.06 -4.85 -3.40
C GLY A 86 3.71 -4.96 -4.88
N ALA A 87 2.43 -4.81 -5.24
CA ALA A 87 2.00 -4.80 -6.64
C ALA A 87 2.42 -3.51 -7.33
N GLY A 88 2.25 -2.36 -6.66
CA GLY A 88 2.73 -1.07 -7.15
C GLY A 88 4.22 -1.08 -7.49
N VAL A 89 5.06 -1.56 -6.57
CA VAL A 89 6.50 -1.67 -6.79
C VAL A 89 6.84 -2.66 -7.91
N GLY A 90 6.15 -3.81 -7.98
CA GLY A 90 6.35 -4.78 -9.06
C GLY A 90 6.01 -4.23 -10.45
N VAL A 91 4.90 -3.51 -10.56
CA VAL A 91 4.47 -2.85 -11.81
C VAL A 91 5.40 -1.68 -12.17
N ALA A 92 5.87 -0.91 -11.19
CA ALA A 92 6.87 0.12 -11.43
C ALA A 92 8.19 -0.46 -11.95
N ALA A 93 8.64 -1.57 -11.36
CA ALA A 93 9.85 -2.27 -11.78
C ALA A 93 9.72 -2.88 -13.19
N SER A 94 8.56 -3.44 -13.54
CA SER A 94 8.33 -3.99 -14.88
C SER A 94 8.30 -2.89 -15.95
N LEU A 95 7.68 -1.73 -15.65
CA LEU A 95 7.65 -0.57 -16.55
C LEU A 95 8.99 0.13 -16.69
N LEU A 96 9.84 0.10 -15.66
CA LEU A 96 11.23 0.53 -15.74
C LEU A 96 12.03 -0.39 -16.68
N ALA A 97 11.88 -1.70 -16.50
CA ALA A 97 12.57 -2.70 -17.31
C ALA A 97 12.15 -2.67 -18.78
N SER A 98 10.89 -2.32 -19.06
CA SER A 98 10.39 -2.14 -20.43
C SER A 98 10.79 -0.79 -21.05
N GLY A 99 11.46 0.10 -20.30
CA GLY A 99 11.81 1.46 -20.75
C GLY A 99 10.61 2.38 -20.94
N THR A 100 9.44 2.01 -20.43
CA THR A 100 8.21 2.82 -20.52
C THR A 100 8.17 3.91 -19.45
N LEU A 101 8.76 3.66 -18.28
CA LEU A 101 9.02 4.66 -17.25
C LEU A 101 10.51 4.91 -17.11
N ASN A 102 10.90 6.16 -16.87
CA ASN A 102 12.27 6.53 -16.55
C ASN A 102 12.51 6.56 -15.03
N ALA A 103 13.77 6.57 -14.60
CA ALA A 103 14.14 6.72 -13.19
C ALA A 103 13.58 8.02 -12.57
N HIS A 104 13.47 9.07 -13.39
CA HIS A 104 12.80 10.32 -13.06
C HIS A 104 11.34 10.10 -12.63
N ASP A 105 10.56 9.41 -13.47
CA ASP A 105 9.13 9.15 -13.23
C ASP A 105 8.91 8.31 -11.98
N ILE A 106 9.79 7.34 -11.73
CA ILE A 106 9.74 6.51 -10.53
C ILE A 106 10.06 7.31 -9.27
N THR A 107 10.95 8.29 -9.37
CA THR A 107 11.29 9.16 -8.24
C THR A 107 10.09 10.03 -7.85
N ILE A 108 9.33 10.53 -8.83
CA ILE A 108 8.07 11.24 -8.59
C ILE A 108 7.00 10.33 -7.99
N LEU A 109 6.93 9.07 -8.43
CA LEU A 109 5.96 8.08 -7.92
C LEU A 109 6.31 7.51 -6.54
N SER A 110 7.58 7.51 -6.15
CA SER A 110 8.09 6.94 -4.89
C SER A 110 7.33 7.38 -3.63
N PRO A 111 7.07 8.70 -3.40
CA PRO A 111 6.25 9.11 -2.25
C PRO A 111 4.82 8.58 -2.31
N ALA A 112 4.21 8.48 -3.49
CA ALA A 112 2.87 7.94 -3.63
C ALA A 112 2.81 6.44 -3.32
N LEU A 113 3.87 5.68 -3.65
CA LEU A 113 3.98 4.26 -3.31
C LEU A 113 3.89 4.01 -1.80
N LEU A 114 4.45 4.93 -0.99
CA LEU A 114 4.46 4.80 0.47
C LEU A 114 3.22 5.42 1.12
N LEU A 115 2.78 6.59 0.67
CA LEU A 115 1.70 7.35 1.30
C LEU A 115 0.30 6.80 0.96
N MET A 116 0.13 6.18 -0.22
CA MET A 116 -1.15 5.62 -0.68
C MET A 116 -1.27 4.10 -0.49
N ALA A 117 -0.20 3.42 -0.09
CA ALA A 117 -0.09 1.97 -0.19
C ALA A 117 -1.21 1.18 0.51
N SER A 118 -1.63 0.08 -0.14
CA SER A 118 -2.40 -1.02 0.46
C SER A 118 -3.71 -0.62 1.18
N GLN A 119 -4.43 0.39 0.66
CA GLN A 119 -5.65 0.90 1.31
C GLN A 119 -6.73 -0.16 1.51
N ILE A 120 -6.95 -1.01 0.51
CA ILE A 120 -7.95 -2.08 0.56
C ILE A 120 -7.58 -3.13 1.63
N GLN A 121 -6.30 -3.45 1.76
CA GLN A 121 -5.82 -4.40 2.78
C GLN A 121 -5.89 -3.80 4.19
N TYR A 122 -5.66 -2.49 4.32
CA TYR A 122 -5.82 -1.77 5.59
C TYR A 122 -7.29 -1.65 6.02
N MET A 123 -8.24 -1.52 5.10
CA MET A 123 -9.66 -1.61 5.44
C MET A 123 -10.01 -2.93 6.13
N GLY A 124 -9.57 -4.05 5.56
CA GLY A 124 -9.89 -5.37 6.11
C GLY A 124 -9.23 -5.68 7.46
N ARG A 125 -8.00 -5.19 7.69
CA ARG A 125 -7.17 -5.61 8.83
C ARG A 125 -7.01 -4.58 9.94
N LEU A 126 -7.10 -3.29 9.61
CA LEU A 126 -6.94 -2.20 10.57
C LEU A 126 -8.30 -1.59 10.92
N LEU A 127 -9.05 -1.15 9.92
CA LEU A 127 -10.34 -0.50 10.16
C LEU A 127 -11.42 -1.49 10.63
N GLY A 128 -11.39 -2.73 10.13
CA GLY A 128 -12.30 -3.79 10.56
C GLY A 128 -12.05 -4.32 11.98
N VAL A 129 -10.81 -4.26 12.47
CA VAL A 129 -10.46 -4.78 13.82
C VAL A 129 -10.49 -3.68 14.87
N ALA A 130 -10.27 -2.42 14.46
CA ALA A 130 -10.36 -1.24 15.33
C ALA A 130 -11.79 -0.68 15.50
N ASP A 131 -12.80 -1.37 14.95
CA ASP A 131 -14.24 -1.02 15.02
C ASP A 131 -14.53 0.46 14.71
N VAL A 132 -13.80 1.02 13.74
CA VAL A 132 -13.94 2.43 13.35
C VAL A 132 -15.28 2.62 12.66
N PRO A 133 -16.05 3.69 12.94
CA PRO A 133 -17.32 3.92 12.27
C PRO A 133 -17.14 3.94 10.75
N LYS A 134 -17.88 3.07 10.04
CA LYS A 134 -17.80 2.89 8.57
C LYS A 134 -17.98 4.19 7.77
N LYS A 135 -18.59 5.21 8.39
CA LYS A 135 -18.74 6.56 7.83
C LYS A 135 -17.41 7.27 7.54
N TYR A 136 -16.36 6.99 8.32
CA TYR A 136 -15.06 7.68 8.18
C TYR A 136 -14.07 6.92 7.28
N TRP A 137 -14.37 5.68 6.90
CA TRP A 137 -13.45 4.87 6.10
C TRP A 137 -13.12 5.50 4.74
N PRO A 138 -14.10 6.00 3.96
CA PRO A 138 -13.79 6.68 2.70
C PRO A 138 -13.04 7.99 2.90
N MET A 139 -13.29 8.69 4.01
CA MET A 139 -12.63 9.96 4.33
C MET A 139 -11.13 9.74 4.62
N LEU A 140 -10.79 8.69 5.38
CA LEU A 140 -9.38 8.33 5.62
C LEU A 140 -8.69 7.89 4.32
N MET A 141 -9.39 7.14 3.48
CA MET A 141 -8.83 6.70 2.20
C MET A 141 -8.50 7.89 1.29
N PHE A 142 -9.45 8.83 1.18
CA PHE A 142 -9.27 10.06 0.43
C PHE A 142 -8.10 10.91 0.96
N ASN A 143 -7.94 11.02 2.28
CA ASN A 143 -6.84 11.78 2.86
C ASN A 143 -5.46 11.22 2.45
N SER A 144 -5.28 9.89 2.41
CA SER A 144 -4.02 9.30 1.93
C SER A 144 -3.78 9.54 0.44
N ILE A 145 -4.83 9.51 -0.39
CA ILE A 145 -4.71 9.82 -1.82
C ILE A 145 -4.29 11.29 -1.99
N LEU A 146 -4.90 12.20 -1.22
CA LEU A 146 -4.55 13.62 -1.23
C LEU A 146 -3.10 13.86 -0.80
N MET A 147 -2.64 13.19 0.26
CA MET A 147 -1.24 13.25 0.71
C MET A 147 -0.28 12.69 -0.34
N ALA A 148 -0.66 11.61 -1.02
CA ALA A 148 0.12 11.05 -2.12
C ALA A 148 0.21 12.02 -3.31
N SER A 149 -0.89 12.67 -3.68
CA SER A 149 -0.91 13.70 -4.74
C SER A 149 -0.03 14.90 -4.38
N ILE A 150 -0.07 15.39 -3.14
CA ILE A 150 0.82 16.45 -2.66
C ILE A 150 2.28 15.98 -2.70
N GLY A 151 2.56 14.75 -2.27
CA GLY A 151 3.90 14.17 -2.31
C GLY A 151 4.48 14.08 -3.73
N MET A 152 3.66 13.68 -4.70
CA MET A 152 4.05 13.67 -6.12
C MET A 152 4.31 15.08 -6.66
N LEU A 153 3.47 16.06 -6.30
CA LEU A 153 3.69 17.46 -6.68
C LEU A 153 5.00 18.01 -6.12
N ILE A 154 5.28 17.75 -4.84
CA ILE A 154 6.52 18.20 -4.21
C ILE A 154 7.72 17.55 -4.89
N MET A 155 7.70 16.24 -5.14
CA MET A 155 8.81 15.59 -5.85
C MET A 155 9.00 16.10 -7.27
N ARG A 156 7.91 16.43 -7.98
CA ARG A 156 7.99 17.09 -9.29
C ARG A 156 8.68 18.46 -9.23
N PHE A 157 8.55 19.22 -8.14
CA PHE A 157 9.24 20.51 -7.99
C PHE A 157 10.71 20.37 -7.57
N ILE A 158 11.11 19.22 -7.04
CA ILE A 158 12.45 18.97 -6.50
C ILE A 158 13.36 18.31 -7.55
N VAL A 159 12.80 17.43 -8.37
CA VAL A 159 13.49 16.67 -9.44
C VAL A 159 13.36 17.41 -10.76
#